data_AF-A0A957HQ12-F1
#
_entry.id   AF-A0A957HQ12-F1
#
_cell.length_a   1.000
_cell.length_b   1.000
_cell.length_c   1.000
_cell.angle_alpha   90.00
_cell.angle_beta   90.00
_cell.angle_gamma   90.00
#
_symmetry.space_group_name_H-M   'P 1'
#
loop_
_entity.id
_entity.type
_entity.pdbx_description
1 polymer ?
#
loop_
_entity_poly.entity_id
_entity_poly.type
_entity_poly.pdbx_seq_one_letter_code
_entity_poly.pdbx_strand_id
1 'polypeptide(L)'
;ERLLPLWVADMDFQSPQAVIDALSARVAHGIFGYTVPDDGYFETIVDWISRRYGYAIEKEWIALTPGVVPALHMLVETFLQPGDKVLVQRPV
;
A
#
# COMPACT_ATOMS: atom_id res chain seq x y z
N GLU A 1 26.36 -21.36 13.99
CA GLU A 1 26.61 -20.54 12.78
C GLU A 1 25.73 -19.30 12.81
N ARG A 2 26.18 -18.18 12.24
CA ARG A 2 25.39 -16.95 12.16
C ARG A 2 24.59 -16.98 10.86
N LEU A 3 23.26 -17.00 10.95
CA LEU A 3 22.36 -17.01 9.80
C LEU A 3 22.25 -15.60 9.19
N LEU A 4 22.22 -15.53 7.85
CA LEU A 4 21.93 -14.30 7.09
C LEU A 4 20.62 -14.51 6.29
N PRO A 5 19.51 -13.86 6.68
CA PRO A 5 18.23 -14.01 5.99
C PRO A 5 18.19 -13.18 4.70
N LEU A 6 17.89 -13.82 3.56
CA LEU A 6 17.84 -13.18 2.22
C LEU A 6 16.61 -13.62 1.41
N TRP A 7 15.49 -13.91 2.07
CA TRP A 7 14.36 -14.61 1.45
C TRP A 7 13.09 -13.76 1.32
N VAL A 8 12.79 -12.91 2.31
CA VAL A 8 11.58 -12.07 2.30
C VAL A 8 11.87 -10.76 1.58
N ALA A 9 10.85 -10.17 0.94
CA ALA A 9 10.96 -8.93 0.18
C ALA A 9 10.91 -7.68 1.08
N ASP A 10 11.72 -7.65 2.12
CA ASP A 10 11.97 -6.47 2.97
C ASP A 10 13.40 -5.96 2.75
N MET A 11 13.65 -4.71 3.13
CA MET A 11 14.96 -4.08 2.95
C MET A 11 15.67 -3.89 4.28
N ASP A 12 16.96 -4.22 4.31
CA ASP A 12 17.87 -3.87 5.43
C ASP A 12 18.41 -2.42 5.33
N PHE A 13 17.74 -1.57 4.56
CA PHE A 13 18.06 -0.14 4.46
C PHE A 13 17.26 0.67 5.47
N GLN A 14 17.86 1.75 5.98
CA GLN A 14 17.11 2.71 6.78
C GLN A 14 15.99 3.33 5.95
N SER A 15 14.81 3.46 6.56
CA SER A 15 13.70 4.19 5.95
C SER A 15 14.08 5.66 5.71
N PRO A 16 13.48 6.33 4.70
CA PRO A 16 13.76 7.75 4.44
C PRO A 16 13.49 8.62 5.68
N GLN A 17 14.36 9.61 5.94
CA GLN A 17 14.24 10.47 7.13
C GLN A 17 12.87 11.15 7.24
N ALA A 18 12.30 11.61 6.11
CA ALA A 18 10.97 12.21 6.09
C ALA A 18 9.86 11.28 6.60
N VAL A 19 9.98 9.97 6.39
CA VAL A 19 9.02 8.97 6.91
C VAL A 19 9.22 8.79 8.42
N ILE A 20 10.48 8.71 8.87
CA ILE A 20 10.81 8.58 10.29
C ILE A 20 10.27 9.79 11.06
N ASP A 21 10.52 11.00 10.58
CA ASP A 21 10.08 12.24 11.22
C ASP A 21 8.56 12.33 11.32
N ALA A 22 7.85 11.99 10.23
CA ALA A 22 6.39 11.97 10.20
C ALA A 22 5.81 10.96 11.20
N LEU A 23 6.39 9.76 11.30
CA LEU A 23 5.98 8.75 12.26
C LEU A 23 6.29 9.18 13.70
N SER A 24 7.47 9.75 13.95
CA SER A 24 7.83 10.28 15.28
C SER A 24 6.86 11.37 15.73
N ALA A 25 6.51 12.31 14.84
CA ALA A 25 5.52 13.35 15.14
C ALA A 25 4.13 12.75 15.42
N ARG A 26 3.71 11.75 14.62
CA ARG A 26 2.43 11.06 14.82
C ARG A 26 2.35 10.33 16.16
N VAL A 27 3.46 9.70 16.58
CA VAL A 27 3.58 9.04 17.89
C VAL A 27 3.54 10.06 19.03
N ALA A 28 4.25 11.19 18.89
CA ALA A 28 4.29 12.25 19.89
C ALA A 28 2.91 12.89 20.16
N HIS A 29 2.00 12.90 19.17
CA HIS A 29 0.62 13.35 19.37
C HIS A 29 -0.12 12.52 20.45
N GLY A 30 0.19 11.23 20.63
CA GLY A 30 -0.34 10.41 21.73
C GLY A 30 -1.82 10.00 21.63
N ILE A 31 -2.60 10.55 20.69
CA ILE A 31 -4.00 10.18 20.45
C ILE A 31 -4.08 9.30 19.18
N PHE A 32 -4.48 8.04 19.35
CA PHE A 32 -4.56 7.02 18.28
C PHE A 32 -5.99 6.56 17.98
N GLY A 33 -6.97 7.46 18.16
CA GLY A 33 -8.35 7.20 17.76
C GLY A 33 -8.53 7.08 16.25
N TYR A 34 -9.79 7.02 15.81
CA TYR A 34 -10.14 6.94 14.39
C TYR A 34 -9.53 8.07 13.56
N THR A 35 -9.02 7.72 12.38
CA THR A 35 -8.50 8.64 11.38
C THR A 35 -9.12 8.35 10.04
N VAL A 36 -9.32 9.40 9.25
CA VAL A 36 -9.66 9.31 7.83
C VAL A 36 -8.56 10.02 7.04
N PRO A 37 -8.20 9.54 5.84
CA PRO A 37 -7.30 10.28 4.97
C PRO A 37 -7.97 11.58 4.53
N ASP A 38 -7.16 12.62 4.43
CA ASP A 38 -7.57 13.92 3.90
C ASP A 38 -7.38 13.97 2.37
N ASP A 39 -7.82 15.07 1.75
CA ASP A 39 -7.64 15.29 0.31
C ASP A 39 -6.16 15.29 -0.10
N GLY A 40 -5.26 15.73 0.80
CA GLY A 40 -3.82 15.75 0.56
C GLY A 40 -3.22 14.36 0.36
N TYR A 41 -3.76 13.34 1.05
CA TYR A 41 -3.41 11.94 0.83
C TYR A 41 -3.66 11.51 -0.62
N PHE A 42 -4.87 11.77 -1.14
CA PHE A 42 -5.24 11.38 -2.50
C PHE A 42 -4.47 12.18 -3.55
N GLU A 43 -4.32 13.49 -3.35
CA GLU A 43 -3.54 14.35 -4.25
C GLU A 43 -2.10 13.86 -4.36
N THR A 44 -1.47 13.50 -3.25
CA THR A 44 -0.10 12.97 -3.23
C THR A 44 0.04 11.72 -4.08
N ILE A 45 -0.95 10.82 -4.07
CA ILE A 45 -0.93 9.59 -4.87
C ILE A 45 -1.09 9.91 -6.36
N VAL A 46 -2.07 10.74 -6.73
CA VAL A 46 -2.31 11.18 -8.12
C VAL A 46 -1.04 11.79 -8.70
N ASP A 47 -0.44 12.70 -7.95
CA ASP A 47 0.79 13.39 -8.27
C ASP A 47 1.99 12.46 -8.42
N TRP A 48 2.13 11.50 -7.49
CA TRP A 48 3.23 10.53 -7.52
C TRP A 48 3.17 9.68 -8.78
N ILE A 49 1.97 9.17 -9.12
CA ILE A 49 1.77 8.33 -10.31
C ILE A 49 2.01 9.14 -11.58
N SER A 50 1.50 10.37 -11.64
CA SER A 50 1.71 11.28 -12.78
C SER A 50 3.20 11.60 -12.98
N ARG A 51 3.92 12.02 -11.94
CA ARG A 51 5.35 12.36 -12.05
C ARG A 51 6.24 11.16 -12.37
N ARG A 52 5.94 9.98 -11.80
CA ARG A 52 6.80 8.80 -11.91
C ARG A 52 6.57 8.04 -13.22
N TYR A 53 5.31 7.96 -13.65
CA TYR A 53 4.89 7.09 -14.75
C TYR A 53 4.24 7.85 -15.92
N GLY A 54 4.03 9.17 -15.81
CA GLY A 54 3.36 9.96 -16.84
C GLY A 54 1.87 9.62 -17.01
N TYR A 55 1.27 8.99 -15.99
CA TYR A 55 -0.12 8.51 -16.05
C TYR A 55 -1.03 9.35 -15.16
N ALA A 56 -2.05 9.95 -15.76
CA ALA A 56 -3.05 10.72 -15.03
C ALA A 56 -4.16 9.79 -14.51
N ILE A 57 -4.43 9.87 -13.21
CA ILE A 57 -5.52 9.15 -12.55
C ILE A 57 -6.42 10.14 -11.79
N GLU A 58 -7.65 9.74 -11.54
CA GLU A 58 -8.64 10.52 -10.77
C GLU A 58 -8.71 10.03 -9.31
N LYS A 59 -9.06 10.93 -8.38
CA LYS A 59 -9.13 10.59 -6.95
C LYS A 59 -10.17 9.48 -6.70
N GLU A 60 -11.26 9.50 -7.45
CA GLU A 60 -12.39 8.60 -7.40
C GLU A 60 -12.03 7.15 -7.78
N TRP A 61 -10.87 6.94 -8.43
CA TRP A 61 -10.38 5.60 -8.77
C TRP A 61 -9.63 4.92 -7.61
N ILE A 62 -9.31 5.67 -6.54
CA ILE A 62 -8.48 5.20 -5.43
C ILE A 62 -9.36 4.61 -4.33
N ALA A 63 -9.25 3.29 -4.12
CA ALA A 63 -9.87 2.60 -2.99
C ALA A 63 -8.82 2.23 -1.93
N LEU A 64 -9.11 2.56 -0.67
CA LEU A 64 -8.23 2.27 0.46
C LEU A 64 -8.45 0.86 0.97
N THR A 65 -7.35 0.14 1.14
CA THR A 65 -7.33 -1.22 1.66
C THR A 65 -6.15 -1.36 2.62
N PRO A 66 -6.19 -2.30 3.58
CA PRO A 66 -5.08 -2.51 4.51
C PRO A 66 -3.82 -3.09 3.84
N GLY A 67 -3.91 -3.51 2.57
CA GLY A 67 -2.78 -4.01 1.79
C GLY A 67 -3.23 -4.66 0.48
N VAL A 68 -2.26 -4.96 -0.39
CA VAL A 68 -2.52 -5.50 -1.73
C VAL A 68 -3.17 -6.89 -1.69
N VAL A 69 -2.71 -7.81 -0.85
CA VAL A 69 -3.28 -9.17 -0.76
C VAL A 69 -4.72 -9.15 -0.22
N PRO A 70 -5.04 -8.40 0.88
CA PRO A 70 -6.43 -8.18 1.27
C PRO A 70 -7.29 -7.57 0.17
N ALA A 71 -6.77 -6.60 -0.61
CA ALA A 71 -7.49 -6.04 -1.75
C ALA A 71 -7.83 -7.11 -2.79
N LEU A 72 -6.86 -7.94 -3.18
CA LEU A 72 -7.07 -9.06 -4.11
C LEU A 72 -8.12 -10.04 -3.59
N HIS A 73 -8.10 -10.35 -2.29
CA HIS A 73 -9.10 -11.21 -1.68
C HIS A 73 -10.51 -10.60 -1.77
N MET A 74 -10.67 -9.32 -1.44
CA MET A 74 -11.96 -8.63 -1.58
C MET A 74 -12.45 -8.59 -3.03
N LEU A 75 -11.55 -8.41 -4.00
CA LEU A 75 -11.90 -8.47 -5.43
C LEU A 75 -12.41 -9.86 -5.81
N VAL A 76 -11.78 -10.93 -5.31
CA VAL A 76 -12.24 -12.31 -5.55
C VAL A 76 -13.63 -12.51 -4.97
N GLU A 77 -13.87 -12.12 -3.72
CA GLU A 77 -15.18 -12.29 -3.08
C GLU A 77 -16.28 -11.44 -3.73
N THR A 78 -15.91 -10.27 -4.27
CA THR A 78 -16.87 -9.34 -4.88
C THR A 78 -17.26 -9.77 -6.30
N PHE A 79 -16.31 -10.25 -7.09
CA PHE A 79 -16.50 -10.44 -8.53
C PHE A 79 -16.63 -11.90 -8.98
N LEU A 80 -16.37 -12.88 -8.11
CA LEU A 80 -16.37 -14.30 -8.47
C LEU A 80 -17.39 -15.08 -7.64
N GLN A 81 -17.83 -16.21 -8.19
CA GLN A 81 -18.64 -17.21 -7.52
C GLN A 81 -17.83 -18.50 -7.30
N PRO A 82 -18.24 -19.35 -6.34
CA PRO A 82 -17.64 -20.67 -6.18
C PRO A 82 -17.65 -21.45 -7.50
N GLY A 83 -16.46 -21.85 -7.98
CA GLY A 83 -16.27 -22.57 -9.24
C GLY A 83 -15.72 -21.71 -10.39
N ASP A 84 -15.77 -20.39 -10.27
CA ASP A 84 -15.08 -19.49 -11.20
C ASP A 84 -13.55 -19.65 -11.10
N LYS A 85 -12.84 -19.29 -12.17
CA LYS A 85 -11.40 -19.48 -12.29
C LYS A 85 -10.68 -18.14 -12.44
N VAL A 86 -9.53 -18.02 -11.79
CA VAL A 86 -8.63 -16.86 -11.91
C VAL A 86 -7.38 -17.28 -12.67
N LEU A 87 -7.00 -16.49 -13.68
CA LEU A 87 -5.78 -16.70 -14.45
C LEU A 87 -4.59 -16.09 -13.72
N VAL A 88 -3.50 -16.85 -13.63
CA VAL A 88 -2.19 -16.38 -13.15
C VAL A 88 -1.09 -16.86 -14.10
N GLN A 89 -0.02 -16.07 -14.26
CA GLN A 89 1.15 -16.43 -15.05
C GLN A 89 2.23 -17.00 -14.12
N ARG A 90 2.49 -18.31 -14.20
CA ARG A 90 3.48 -18.99 -13.34
C ARG A 90 4.93 -18.71 -13.82
N PRO A 91 5.92 -18.68 -12.92
CA PRO A 91 5.82 -18.80 -11.46
C PRO A 91 5.29 -17.51 -10.83
N VAL A 92 4.55 -17.66 -9.72
CA VAL A 92 4.16 -16.58 -8.81
C VAL A 92 4.87 -16.77 -7.48
#